data_AF-A0A260P4I0-F1
#
_entry.id   AF-A0A260P4I0-F1
#
_cell.length_a   1.000
_cell.length_b   1.000
_cell.length_c   1.000
_cell.angle_alpha   90.00
_cell.angle_beta   90.00
_cell.angle_gamma   90.00
#
_symmetry.space_group_name_H-M   'P 1'
#
loop_
_entity.id
_entity.type
_entity.pdbx_description
1 polymer ?
#
loop_
_entity_poly.entity_id
_entity_poly.type
_entity_poly.pdbx_seq_one_letter_code
_entity_poly.pdbx_strand_id
1 'polypeptide(L)'
;MRVVAAVQETFDCEISVRALMEAPTVAGLSKQLFNWSSSDEIPQVVKLCRGPGRPLFCIHPGGGVSWAYRALGSIVQRPIFAIQQTVDGERPRTVREMAGEYADLVQSVQPDGPYDLLGWSFGGVVAHQMATVLERRGAHVRRLILLDAALVEPGTTRSPDADFNETDVLRHFVSKNVDLPDLKELTSYEQATEWLETHSSLGAAIPPAWMISHVVRNLRFNSDLWHGHTPDLFGGGAVVFQGSDHERDPGYSRDWTRFIARPVTEIAVECEHNDMLSPDALDAYGDRLRAELEGDDYE
;
A
#
# COMPACT_ATOMS: atom_id res chain seq x y z
N MET A 1 10.43 0.12 31.54
CA MET A 1 11.44 0.45 30.50
C MET A 1 11.54 -0.62 29.40
N ARG A 2 11.54 -1.93 29.71
CA ARG A 2 11.58 -3.00 28.68
C ARG A 2 10.43 -2.95 27.66
N VAL A 3 9.21 -2.63 28.11
CA VAL A 3 8.04 -2.52 27.22
C VAL A 3 8.18 -1.35 26.22
N VAL A 4 8.66 -0.18 26.66
CA VAL A 4 8.92 0.96 25.76
C VAL A 4 9.98 0.57 24.72
N ALA A 5 11.11 0.04 25.16
CA ALA A 5 12.18 -0.38 24.24
C ALA A 5 11.69 -1.44 23.24
N ALA A 6 10.95 -2.46 23.70
CA ALA A 6 10.41 -3.50 22.83
C ALA A 6 9.38 -2.96 21.83
N VAL A 7 8.50 -2.04 22.25
CA VAL A 7 7.53 -1.39 21.36
C VAL A 7 8.24 -0.49 20.34
N GLN A 8 9.22 0.30 20.77
CA GLN A 8 10.04 1.13 19.87
C GLN A 8 10.81 0.28 18.85
N GLU A 9 11.38 -0.84 19.30
CA GLU A 9 12.13 -1.78 18.45
C GLU A 9 11.23 -2.55 17.48
N THR A 10 10.06 -2.99 17.94
CA THR A 10 9.13 -3.81 17.14
C THR A 10 8.30 -2.98 16.16
N PHE A 11 7.88 -1.77 16.55
CA PHE A 11 6.98 -0.92 15.75
C PHE A 11 7.67 0.31 15.12
N ASP A 12 8.99 0.46 15.34
CA ASP A 12 9.83 1.57 14.84
C ASP A 12 9.18 2.95 15.06
N CYS A 13 8.76 3.19 16.30
CA CYS A 13 8.03 4.39 16.73
C CYS A 13 8.73 5.06 17.92
N GLU A 14 8.58 6.37 18.08
CA GLU A 14 9.02 7.06 19.30
C GLU A 14 7.88 7.16 20.31
N ILE A 15 7.84 6.22 21.27
CA ILE A 15 6.93 6.32 22.42
C ILE A 15 7.68 6.70 23.70
N SER A 16 7.20 7.72 24.40
CA SER A 16 7.81 8.14 25.67
C SER A 16 7.36 7.27 26.85
N VAL A 17 8.18 7.19 27.91
CA VAL A 17 7.77 6.53 29.16
C VAL A 17 6.52 7.18 29.75
N ARG A 18 6.35 8.50 29.54
CA ARG A 18 5.18 9.25 29.95
C ARG A 18 3.92 8.80 29.20
N ALA A 19 4.00 8.63 27.88
CA ALA A 19 2.93 8.10 27.03
C ALA A 19 2.43 6.72 27.52
N LEU A 20 3.36 5.81 27.83
CA LEU A 20 3.04 4.51 28.43
C LEU A 20 2.35 4.63 29.80
N MET A 21 2.73 5.60 30.63
CA MET A 21 2.12 5.80 31.95
C MET A 21 0.74 6.48 31.87
N GLU A 22 0.55 7.37 30.90
CA GLU A 22 -0.72 8.08 30.66
C GLU A 22 -1.77 7.16 30.00
N ALA A 23 -1.34 6.13 29.27
CA ALA A 23 -2.22 5.16 28.63
C ALA A 23 -1.72 3.71 28.82
N PRO A 24 -1.73 3.15 30.04
CA PRO A 24 -1.05 1.90 30.40
C PRO A 24 -1.83 0.63 30.00
N THR A 25 -2.46 0.65 28.84
CA THR A 25 -3.16 -0.49 28.24
C THR A 25 -2.76 -0.63 26.78
N VAL A 26 -2.87 -1.84 26.20
CA VAL A 26 -2.59 -2.06 24.77
C VAL A 26 -3.45 -1.13 23.90
N ALA A 27 -4.74 -0.98 24.23
CA ALA A 27 -5.64 -0.06 23.53
C ALA A 27 -5.24 1.41 23.69
N GLY A 28 -4.81 1.82 24.88
CA GLY A 28 -4.37 3.18 25.17
C GLY A 28 -3.06 3.54 24.45
N LEU A 29 -2.10 2.62 24.47
CA LEU A 29 -0.84 2.72 23.73
C LEU A 29 -1.06 2.72 22.22
N SER A 30 -1.93 1.84 21.70
CA SER A 30 -2.28 1.78 20.29
C SER A 30 -2.80 3.13 19.79
N LYS A 31 -3.73 3.76 20.52
CA LYS A 31 -4.23 5.11 20.21
C LYS A 31 -3.11 6.17 20.15
N GLN A 32 -2.08 6.04 20.97
CA GLN A 32 -0.94 6.97 20.99
C GLN A 32 0.15 6.63 19.97
N LEU A 33 0.36 5.34 19.66
CA LEU A 33 1.37 4.86 18.71
C LEU A 33 0.96 5.12 17.27
N PHE A 34 -0.31 4.89 16.98
CA PHE A 34 -0.89 5.24 15.70
C PHE A 34 -1.22 6.72 15.60
N ASN A 35 -1.03 7.49 16.69
CA ASN A 35 -1.37 8.89 16.88
C ASN A 35 -2.17 9.41 15.69
N TRP A 36 -3.42 8.96 15.60
CA TRP A 36 -4.41 9.65 14.80
C TRP A 36 -4.66 10.93 15.58
N SER A 37 -3.67 11.81 15.61
CA SER A 37 -3.86 13.13 16.15
C SER A 37 -5.10 13.64 15.44
N SER A 38 -5.93 14.34 16.18
CA SER A 38 -7.01 15.15 15.63
C SER A 38 -6.52 16.24 14.65
N SER A 39 -5.25 16.19 14.21
CA SER A 39 -4.76 16.86 13.02
C SER A 39 -5.07 15.98 11.81
N ASP A 40 -5.95 16.45 10.95
CA ASP A 40 -6.32 15.84 9.66
C ASP A 40 -5.14 15.62 8.67
N GLU A 41 -3.89 15.87 9.09
CA GLU A 41 -2.72 15.92 8.21
C GLU A 41 -2.02 14.56 8.13
N ILE A 42 -2.36 13.79 7.09
CA ILE A 42 -1.64 12.58 6.70
C ILE A 42 -0.37 13.00 5.94
N PRO A 43 0.86 12.79 6.45
CA PRO A 43 2.06 13.13 5.72
C PRO A 43 2.14 12.36 4.39
N GLN A 44 2.39 13.07 3.30
CA GLN A 44 2.39 12.49 1.95
C GLN A 44 3.55 11.49 1.73
N VAL A 45 4.65 11.64 2.46
CA VAL A 45 5.78 10.68 2.47
C VAL A 45 6.05 10.23 3.89
N VAL A 46 6.04 8.93 4.13
CA VAL A 46 6.28 8.34 5.45
C VAL A 46 7.43 7.34 5.36
N LYS A 47 8.38 7.46 6.27
CA LYS A 47 9.39 6.43 6.47
C LYS A 47 8.80 5.31 7.33
N LEU A 48 8.50 4.17 6.72
CA LEU A 48 7.88 3.02 7.39
C LEU A 48 8.89 2.12 8.08
N CYS A 49 10.09 1.98 7.49
CA CYS A 49 11.18 1.20 8.06
C CYS A 49 12.49 1.97 7.94
N ARG A 50 13.31 1.91 8.99
CA ARG A 50 14.72 2.34 8.97
C ARG A 50 15.62 1.20 8.50
N GLY A 51 16.78 1.57 7.98
CA GLY A 51 17.82 0.64 7.58
C GLY A 51 18.97 1.37 6.89
N PRO A 52 20.10 0.71 6.66
CA PRO A 52 21.16 1.22 5.80
C PRO A 52 20.82 1.01 4.31
N GLY A 53 21.52 1.73 3.44
CA GLY A 53 21.43 1.53 1.99
C GLY A 53 20.35 2.36 1.29
N ARG A 54 20.07 2.01 0.04
CA ARG A 54 19.16 2.73 -0.85
C ARG A 54 17.71 2.58 -0.36
N PRO A 55 16.86 3.62 -0.42
CA PRO A 55 15.42 3.49 -0.16
C PRO A 55 14.69 2.53 -1.11
N LEU A 56 13.69 1.82 -0.60
CA LEU A 56 12.59 1.27 -1.39
C LEU A 56 11.41 2.25 -1.29
N PHE A 57 10.89 2.69 -2.43
CA PHE A 57 9.73 3.58 -2.48
C PHE A 57 8.46 2.78 -2.77
N CYS A 58 7.52 2.79 -1.82
CA CYS A 58 6.26 2.08 -1.93
C CYS A 58 5.10 3.04 -2.22
N ILE A 59 4.32 2.77 -3.27
CA ILE A 59 3.25 3.65 -3.73
C ILE A 59 1.91 3.13 -3.22
N HIS A 60 1.08 3.99 -2.63
CA HIS A 60 -0.19 3.56 -2.03
C HIS A 60 -1.09 2.76 -2.99
N PRO A 61 -1.86 1.77 -2.48
CA PRO A 61 -2.93 1.12 -3.22
C PRO A 61 -4.13 2.07 -3.39
N GLY A 62 -5.24 1.57 -3.96
CA GLY A 62 -6.41 2.40 -4.30
C GLY A 62 -6.99 3.20 -3.12
N GLY A 63 -6.81 2.73 -1.88
CA GLY A 63 -7.26 3.43 -0.66
C GLY A 63 -6.43 4.65 -0.25
N GLY A 64 -5.29 4.93 -0.89
CA GLY A 64 -4.47 6.11 -0.57
C GLY A 64 -3.60 5.98 0.68
N VAL A 65 -3.62 4.82 1.36
CA VAL A 65 -2.88 4.58 2.61
C VAL A 65 -1.87 3.45 2.43
N SER A 66 -0.64 3.67 2.91
CA SER A 66 0.52 2.81 2.58
C SER A 66 1.00 1.92 3.72
N TRP A 67 0.24 1.79 4.81
CA TRP A 67 0.73 1.14 6.03
C TRP A 67 0.98 -0.36 5.90
N ALA A 68 0.28 -1.04 4.98
CA ALA A 68 0.50 -2.45 4.69
C ALA A 68 1.97 -2.75 4.30
N TYR A 69 2.67 -1.77 3.70
CA TYR A 69 4.09 -1.94 3.35
C TYR A 69 5.03 -2.01 4.56
N ARG A 70 4.58 -1.72 5.79
CA ARG A 70 5.38 -1.98 7.01
C ARG A 70 5.77 -3.46 7.13
N ALA A 71 4.92 -4.36 6.64
CA ALA A 71 5.19 -5.79 6.66
C ALA A 71 6.46 -6.17 5.87
N LEU A 72 6.87 -5.35 4.89
CA LEU A 72 8.11 -5.56 4.13
C LEU A 72 9.38 -5.37 4.96
N GLY A 73 9.29 -4.79 6.16
CA GLY A 73 10.43 -4.65 7.08
C GLY A 73 10.98 -6.00 7.59
N SER A 74 10.18 -7.06 7.57
CA SER A 74 10.67 -8.43 7.83
C SER A 74 11.37 -9.05 6.61
N ILE A 75 11.15 -8.48 5.42
CA ILE A 75 11.67 -9.00 4.15
C ILE A 75 13.01 -8.36 3.81
N VAL A 76 13.14 -7.04 3.91
CA VAL A 76 14.36 -6.31 3.52
C VAL A 76 14.91 -5.46 4.65
N GLN A 77 16.24 -5.37 4.75
CA GLN A 77 16.95 -4.61 5.79
C GLN A 77 17.44 -3.24 5.27
N ARG A 78 16.54 -2.46 4.66
CA ARG A 78 16.82 -1.15 4.03
C ARG A 78 15.70 -0.15 4.30
N PRO A 79 15.91 1.18 4.12
CA PRO A 79 14.85 2.15 4.31
C PRO A 79 13.63 1.88 3.41
N ILE A 80 12.44 1.92 3.98
CA ILE A 80 11.18 1.90 3.22
C ILE A 80 10.52 3.27 3.40
N PHE A 81 10.36 3.97 2.29
CA PHE A 81 9.59 5.21 2.22
C PHE A 81 8.32 4.92 1.46
N ALA A 82 7.18 5.25 2.03
CA ALA A 82 5.91 5.05 1.36
C ALA A 82 5.19 6.37 1.12
N ILE A 83 4.61 6.47 -0.07
CA ILE A 83 3.83 7.64 -0.49
C ILE A 83 2.38 7.39 -0.11
N GLN A 84 1.75 8.35 0.54
CA GLN A 84 0.34 8.36 0.89
C GLN A 84 -0.38 9.42 0.07
N GLN A 85 -1.65 9.18 -0.22
CA GLN A 85 -2.49 10.17 -0.89
C GLN A 85 -3.17 11.04 0.14
N THR A 86 -2.91 12.34 0.06
CA THR A 86 -3.66 13.36 0.78
C THR A 86 -4.95 13.67 0.03
N VAL A 87 -6.00 14.02 0.75
CA VAL A 87 -7.28 14.43 0.16
C VAL A 87 -7.41 15.94 0.03
N ASP A 88 -6.49 16.67 0.67
CA ASP A 88 -6.41 18.13 0.71
C ASP A 88 -5.48 18.67 -0.39
N GLY A 89 -5.81 19.85 -0.91
CA GLY A 89 -5.07 20.49 -2.00
C GLY A 89 -5.64 20.23 -3.39
N GLU A 90 -4.92 20.67 -4.43
CA GLU A 90 -5.28 20.35 -5.81
C GLU A 90 -4.99 18.87 -6.06
N ARG A 91 -5.99 18.15 -6.56
CA ARG A 91 -5.87 16.71 -6.84
C ARG A 91 -5.39 16.47 -8.28
N PRO A 92 -4.54 15.45 -8.50
CA PRO A 92 -4.13 15.07 -9.85
C PRO A 92 -5.35 14.62 -10.65
N ARG A 93 -5.46 15.07 -11.90
CA ARG A 93 -6.58 14.75 -12.81
C ARG A 93 -6.32 13.46 -13.58
N THR A 94 -5.08 12.98 -13.58
CA THR A 94 -4.67 11.74 -14.25
C THR A 94 -3.62 10.99 -13.43
N VAL A 95 -3.47 9.69 -13.67
CA VAL A 95 -2.35 8.89 -13.13
C VAL A 95 -0.99 9.46 -13.56
N ARG A 96 -0.89 10.11 -14.73
CA ARG A 96 0.36 10.74 -15.19
C ARG A 96 0.75 11.94 -14.33
N GLU A 97 -0.23 12.77 -13.96
CA GLU A 97 -0.02 13.91 -13.06
C GLU A 97 0.38 13.41 -11.66
N MET A 98 -0.36 12.43 -11.12
CA MET A 98 -0.02 11.80 -9.84
C MET A 98 1.39 11.22 -9.83
N ALA A 99 1.77 10.49 -10.89
CA ALA A 99 3.11 9.94 -11.03
C ALA A 99 4.20 11.03 -11.14
N GLY A 100 3.87 12.18 -11.74
CA GLY A 100 4.75 13.35 -11.79
C GLY A 100 5.02 13.93 -10.41
N GLU A 101 3.96 14.18 -9.64
CA GLU A 101 4.03 14.66 -8.26
C GLU A 101 4.82 13.67 -7.39
N TYR A 102 4.55 12.38 -7.51
CA TYR A 102 5.24 11.36 -6.72
C TYR A 102 6.70 11.20 -7.13
N ALA A 103 7.03 11.39 -8.41
CA ALA A 103 8.42 11.45 -8.86
C ALA A 103 9.16 12.64 -8.20
N ASP A 104 8.53 13.81 -8.10
CA ASP A 104 9.12 14.96 -7.39
C ASP A 104 9.39 14.64 -5.92
N LEU A 105 8.45 13.97 -5.25
CA LEU A 105 8.61 13.55 -3.86
C LEU A 105 9.79 12.59 -3.67
N VAL A 106 9.90 11.53 -4.48
CA VAL A 106 11.01 10.56 -4.31
C VAL A 106 12.37 11.18 -4.67
N GLN A 107 12.41 12.09 -5.66
CA GLN A 107 13.63 12.82 -6.00
C GLN A 107 14.04 13.81 -4.89
N SER A 108 13.08 14.35 -4.12
CA SER A 108 13.42 15.17 -2.96
C SER A 108 14.08 14.37 -1.83
N VAL A 109 13.78 13.06 -1.72
CA VAL A 109 14.37 12.14 -0.74
C VAL A 109 15.69 11.54 -1.23
N GLN A 110 15.77 11.16 -2.50
CA GLN A 110 16.94 10.57 -3.14
C GLN A 110 17.13 11.20 -4.53
N PRO A 111 17.92 12.29 -4.67
CA PRO A 111 18.00 13.07 -5.92
C PRO A 111 18.53 12.31 -7.14
N ASP A 112 19.55 11.46 -6.94
CA ASP A 112 20.34 10.91 -8.05
C ASP A 112 19.91 9.49 -8.47
N GLY A 113 19.00 8.86 -7.73
CA GLY A 113 18.67 7.45 -7.93
C GLY A 113 19.88 6.52 -7.66
N PRO A 114 19.90 5.31 -8.27
CA PRO A 114 18.77 4.74 -8.99
C PRO A 114 17.58 4.47 -8.06
N TYR A 115 16.38 4.31 -8.63
CA TYR A 115 15.14 4.15 -7.86
C TYR A 115 14.69 2.69 -7.84
N ASP A 116 14.28 2.23 -6.65
CA ASP A 116 13.55 0.99 -6.47
C ASP A 116 12.12 1.32 -6.09
N LEU A 117 11.18 0.96 -6.97
CA LEU A 117 9.76 1.26 -6.85
C LEU A 117 8.98 -0.04 -6.62
N LEU A 118 8.03 0.00 -5.69
CA LEU A 118 7.09 -1.08 -5.44
C LEU A 118 5.67 -0.54 -5.33
N GLY A 119 4.73 -1.17 -6.01
CA GLY A 119 3.32 -0.80 -5.93
C GLY A 119 2.42 -2.01 -5.91
N TRP A 120 1.50 -2.04 -4.95
CA TRP A 120 0.43 -3.02 -4.83
C TRP A 120 -0.88 -2.49 -5.41
N SER A 121 -1.59 -3.33 -6.16
CA SER A 121 -2.89 -2.99 -6.74
C SER A 121 -2.79 -1.75 -7.64
N PHE A 122 -3.67 -0.76 -7.49
CA PHE A 122 -3.56 0.56 -8.13
C PHE A 122 -2.18 1.21 -7.96
N GLY A 123 -1.52 1.00 -6.83
CA GLY A 123 -0.17 1.51 -6.58
C GLY A 123 0.86 0.98 -7.57
N GLY A 124 0.67 -0.23 -8.13
CA GLY A 124 1.53 -0.77 -9.19
C GLY A 124 1.36 -0.02 -10.51
N VAL A 125 0.14 0.40 -10.84
CA VAL A 125 -0.14 1.24 -12.02
C VAL A 125 0.55 2.59 -11.90
N VAL A 126 0.45 3.22 -10.73
CA VAL A 126 1.13 4.49 -10.45
C VAL A 126 2.65 4.31 -10.43
N ALA A 127 3.17 3.23 -9.83
CA ALA A 127 4.61 2.94 -9.77
C ALA A 127 5.21 2.72 -11.17
N HIS A 128 4.50 2.01 -12.04
CA HIS A 128 4.88 1.87 -13.45
C HIS A 128 4.90 3.22 -14.15
N GLN A 129 3.84 4.03 -14.01
CA GLN A 129 3.79 5.35 -14.62
C GLN A 129 4.88 6.29 -14.05
N MET A 130 5.19 6.20 -12.76
CA MET A 130 6.33 6.89 -12.14
C MET A 130 7.66 6.47 -12.76
N ALA A 131 7.83 5.19 -13.06
CA ALA A 131 9.04 4.70 -13.70
C ALA A 131 9.25 5.36 -15.08
N THR A 132 8.18 5.50 -15.87
CA THR A 132 8.22 6.22 -17.17
C THR A 132 8.57 7.71 -16.99
N VAL A 133 8.06 8.35 -15.94
CA VAL A 133 8.35 9.77 -15.64
C VAL A 133 9.81 9.94 -15.27
N LEU A 134 10.34 9.12 -14.36
CA LEU A 134 11.74 9.16 -13.92
C LEU A 134 12.68 8.90 -15.11
N GLU A 135 12.39 7.91 -15.95
CA GLU A 135 13.18 7.63 -17.14
C GLU A 135 13.20 8.82 -18.12
N ARG A 136 12.05 9.45 -18.37
CA ARG A 136 11.99 10.68 -19.19
C ARG A 136 12.78 11.84 -18.60
N ARG A 137 12.98 11.88 -17.29
CA ARG A 137 13.83 12.85 -16.58
C ARG A 137 15.31 12.47 -16.60
N GLY A 138 15.69 11.34 -17.23
CA GLY A 138 17.05 10.83 -17.26
C GLY A 138 17.47 10.08 -15.99
N ALA A 139 16.53 9.80 -15.08
CA ALA A 139 16.78 9.01 -13.88
C ALA A 139 16.72 7.51 -14.17
N HIS A 140 17.57 6.74 -13.50
CA HIS A 140 17.58 5.28 -13.64
C HIS A 140 16.63 4.61 -12.64
N VAL A 141 15.65 3.86 -13.15
CA VAL A 141 14.80 2.97 -12.34
C VAL A 141 15.39 1.56 -12.43
N ARG A 142 15.90 1.08 -11.31
CA ARG A 142 16.63 -0.18 -11.22
C ARG A 142 15.71 -1.36 -10.93
N ARG A 143 14.67 -1.13 -10.13
CA ARG A 143 13.63 -2.12 -9.83
C ARG A 143 12.26 -1.49 -9.92
N LEU A 144 11.37 -2.19 -10.63
CA LEU A 144 9.94 -1.97 -10.61
C LEU A 144 9.28 -3.29 -10.20
N ILE A 145 8.69 -3.32 -9.01
CA ILE A 145 7.98 -4.48 -8.47
C ILE A 145 6.49 -4.16 -8.41
N LEU A 146 5.69 -4.98 -9.09
CA LEU A 146 4.23 -4.84 -9.14
C LEU A 146 3.61 -5.99 -8.35
N LEU A 147 2.93 -5.68 -7.26
CA LEU A 147 2.20 -6.68 -6.47
C LEU A 147 0.74 -6.66 -6.91
N ASP A 148 0.33 -7.71 -7.58
CA ASP A 148 -1.03 -7.98 -8.04
C ASP A 148 -1.73 -6.80 -8.74
N ALA A 149 -0.95 -6.01 -9.49
CA ALA A 149 -1.45 -4.88 -10.25
C ALA A 149 -2.03 -5.31 -11.60
N ALA A 150 -3.11 -4.66 -12.02
CA ALA A 150 -3.78 -4.93 -13.28
C ALA A 150 -3.97 -3.65 -14.10
N LEU A 151 -4.11 -3.84 -15.40
CA LEU A 151 -4.42 -2.85 -16.42
C LEU A 151 -5.91 -2.91 -16.73
N VAL A 152 -6.51 -1.77 -17.00
CA VAL A 152 -7.88 -1.70 -17.51
C VAL A 152 -7.81 -1.83 -19.04
N GLU A 153 -8.48 -2.83 -19.60
CA GLU A 153 -8.60 -2.99 -21.05
C GLU A 153 -9.49 -1.88 -21.64
N PRO A 154 -9.21 -1.42 -22.88
CA PRO A 154 -10.01 -0.38 -23.52
C PRO A 154 -11.49 -0.78 -23.62
N GLY A 155 -12.38 0.14 -23.21
CA GLY A 155 -13.82 -0.08 -23.23
C GLY A 155 -14.39 -0.73 -21.98
N THR A 156 -13.54 -1.14 -21.03
CA THR A 156 -13.99 -1.53 -19.68
C THR A 156 -14.51 -0.31 -18.95
N THR A 157 -15.81 -0.29 -18.69
CA THR A 157 -16.44 0.74 -17.86
C THR A 157 -16.58 0.24 -16.44
N ARG A 158 -16.34 1.12 -15.47
CA ARG A 158 -16.66 0.85 -14.08
C ARG A 158 -18.13 0.43 -13.95
N SER A 159 -18.39 -0.68 -13.26
CA SER A 159 -19.77 -1.05 -12.92
C SER A 159 -20.40 0.03 -12.03
N PRO A 160 -21.61 0.52 -12.34
CA PRO A 160 -22.33 1.46 -11.48
C PRO A 160 -22.59 0.91 -10.07
N ASP A 161 -22.66 -0.41 -9.92
CA ASP A 161 -22.88 -1.11 -8.66
C ASP A 161 -21.56 -1.39 -7.89
N ALA A 162 -20.39 -1.20 -8.53
CA ALA A 162 -19.08 -1.31 -7.89
C ALA A 162 -18.71 -0.02 -7.14
N ASP A 163 -19.64 0.48 -6.31
CA ASP A 163 -19.38 1.64 -5.49
C ASP A 163 -18.81 1.23 -4.14
N PHE A 164 -17.55 1.58 -3.91
CA PHE A 164 -16.91 1.39 -2.62
C PHE A 164 -17.71 2.14 -1.55
N ASN A 165 -18.11 1.45 -0.50
CA ASN A 165 -18.79 2.06 0.64
C ASN A 165 -18.02 1.83 1.94
N GLU A 166 -18.32 2.64 2.95
CA GLU A 166 -17.62 2.60 4.24
C GLU A 166 -17.80 1.27 4.95
N THR A 167 -18.96 0.63 4.78
CA THR A 167 -19.25 -0.67 5.40
C THR A 167 -18.37 -1.78 4.84
N ASP A 168 -18.12 -1.83 3.53
CA ASP A 168 -17.24 -2.83 2.93
C ASP A 168 -15.79 -2.65 3.38
N VAL A 169 -15.30 -1.41 3.41
CA VAL A 169 -13.95 -1.08 3.90
C VAL A 169 -13.81 -1.44 5.37
N LEU A 170 -14.81 -1.10 6.18
CA LEU A 170 -14.85 -1.44 7.60
C LEU A 170 -14.82 -2.95 7.83
N ARG A 171 -15.65 -3.71 7.09
CA ARG A 171 -15.68 -5.18 7.16
C ARG A 171 -14.32 -5.78 6.81
N HIS A 172 -13.65 -5.25 5.79
CA HIS A 172 -12.30 -5.68 5.43
C HIS A 172 -11.30 -5.44 6.58
N PHE A 173 -11.32 -4.28 7.23
CA PHE A 173 -10.44 -4.03 8.38
C PHE A 173 -10.72 -4.97 9.55
N VAL A 174 -12.00 -5.24 9.84
CA VAL A 174 -12.38 -6.13 10.94
C VAL A 174 -11.97 -7.56 10.63
N SER A 175 -12.20 -8.06 9.41
CA SER A 175 -11.87 -9.45 9.03
C SER A 175 -10.39 -9.80 9.16
N LYS A 176 -9.49 -8.81 9.16
CA LYS A 176 -8.05 -9.01 9.37
C LYS A 176 -7.64 -9.12 10.83
N ASN A 177 -8.52 -8.80 11.78
CA ASN A 177 -8.22 -8.81 13.22
C ASN A 177 -8.88 -9.99 13.97
N VAL A 178 -9.85 -10.65 13.35
CA VAL A 178 -10.81 -11.55 14.00
C VAL A 178 -11.52 -12.39 12.96
N ASP A 179 -11.79 -13.65 13.29
CA ASP A 179 -12.70 -14.50 12.51
C ASP A 179 -14.12 -13.96 12.65
N LEU A 180 -14.61 -13.30 11.59
CA LEU A 180 -15.96 -12.76 11.55
C LEU A 180 -17.00 -13.87 11.28
N PRO A 181 -18.07 -14.02 12.09
CA PRO A 181 -19.30 -14.62 11.62
C PRO A 181 -19.96 -13.68 10.58
N ASP A 182 -20.82 -14.25 9.74
CA ASP A 182 -21.40 -13.70 8.50
C ASP A 182 -21.32 -12.16 8.35
N LEU A 183 -20.49 -11.71 7.41
CA LEU A 183 -20.21 -10.30 7.06
C LEU A 183 -21.49 -9.44 6.91
N LYS A 184 -22.64 -10.07 6.66
CA LYS A 184 -23.94 -9.42 6.50
C LYS A 184 -24.45 -8.73 7.77
N GLU A 185 -23.98 -9.10 8.96
CA GLU A 185 -24.46 -8.48 10.21
C GLU A 185 -23.78 -7.13 10.51
N LEU A 186 -22.61 -6.87 9.92
CA LEU A 186 -21.90 -5.61 10.07
C LEU A 186 -22.39 -4.58 9.04
N THR A 187 -23.25 -3.67 9.50
CA THR A 187 -23.84 -2.61 8.66
C THR A 187 -23.36 -1.20 9.01
N SER A 188 -22.75 -1.01 10.18
CA SER A 188 -22.31 0.30 10.66
C SER A 188 -20.99 0.26 11.44
N TYR A 189 -20.34 1.43 11.55
CA TYR A 189 -19.14 1.63 12.35
C TYR A 189 -19.33 1.26 13.84
N GLU A 190 -20.48 1.61 14.41
CA GLU A 190 -20.83 1.35 15.80
C GLU A 190 -20.92 -0.15 16.07
N GLN A 191 -21.64 -0.89 15.21
CA GLN A 191 -21.73 -2.35 15.30
C GLN A 191 -20.38 -3.04 15.16
N ALA A 192 -19.52 -2.58 14.26
CA ALA A 192 -18.18 -3.13 14.12
C ALA A 192 -17.33 -2.92 15.38
N THR A 193 -17.44 -1.72 15.99
CA THR A 193 -16.73 -1.39 17.22
C THR A 193 -17.20 -2.29 18.37
N GLU A 194 -18.51 -2.39 18.57
CA GLU A 194 -19.11 -3.26 19.60
C GLU A 194 -18.74 -4.74 19.39
N TRP A 195 -18.74 -5.20 18.14
CA TRP A 195 -18.38 -6.56 17.80
C TRP A 195 -16.91 -6.86 18.15
N LEU A 196 -15.97 -5.97 17.79
CA LEU A 196 -14.56 -6.13 18.14
C LEU A 196 -14.31 -6.08 19.64
N GLU A 197 -14.96 -5.17 20.36
CA GLU A 197 -14.86 -5.11 21.82
C GLU A 197 -15.34 -6.40 22.49
N THR A 198 -16.32 -7.08 21.88
CA THR A 198 -16.91 -8.32 22.41
C THR A 198 -16.12 -9.57 22.02
N HIS A 199 -15.50 -9.60 20.84
CA HIS A 199 -14.92 -10.82 20.26
C HIS A 199 -13.40 -10.78 20.07
N SER A 200 -12.76 -9.62 20.20
CA SER A 200 -11.30 -9.52 20.15
C SER A 200 -10.72 -9.52 21.56
N SER A 201 -9.88 -10.52 21.85
CA SER A 201 -9.13 -10.59 23.12
C SER A 201 -7.86 -9.72 23.11
N LEU A 202 -7.41 -9.30 21.93
CA LEU A 202 -6.36 -8.30 21.74
C LEU A 202 -7.01 -6.93 21.57
N GLY A 203 -6.32 -5.85 21.94
CA GLY A 203 -6.77 -4.47 21.78
C GLY A 203 -6.81 -4.01 20.31
N ALA A 204 -7.48 -4.77 19.44
CA ALA A 204 -7.73 -4.45 18.05
C ALA A 204 -8.54 -3.15 17.99
N ALA A 205 -7.93 -2.11 17.43
CA ALA A 205 -8.57 -0.82 17.26
C ALA A 205 -9.08 -0.72 15.82
N ILE A 206 -10.36 -0.36 15.66
CA ILE A 206 -10.88 0.03 14.35
C ILE A 206 -10.26 1.37 13.96
N PRO A 207 -9.81 1.53 12.69
CA PRO A 207 -9.54 2.84 12.08
C PRO A 207 -10.61 3.86 12.47
N PRO A 208 -10.28 5.13 12.74
CA PRO A 208 -11.28 6.11 13.11
C PRO A 208 -12.21 6.33 11.91
N ALA A 209 -13.47 6.70 12.15
CA ALA A 209 -14.45 6.88 11.08
C ALA A 209 -13.95 7.78 9.93
N TRP A 210 -13.25 8.88 10.25
CA TRP A 210 -12.68 9.79 9.25
C TRP A 210 -11.72 9.09 8.28
N MET A 211 -11.00 8.06 8.72
CA MET A 211 -10.06 7.30 7.90
C MET A 211 -10.77 6.33 6.98
N ILE A 212 -11.84 5.71 7.47
CA ILE A 212 -12.70 4.87 6.63
C ILE A 212 -13.27 5.75 5.50
N SER A 213 -13.78 6.94 5.84
CA SER A 213 -14.23 7.92 4.84
C SER A 213 -13.10 8.36 3.89
N HIS A 214 -11.89 8.56 4.40
CA HIS A 214 -10.70 8.90 3.59
C HIS A 214 -10.37 7.81 2.57
N VAL A 215 -10.32 6.55 3.03
CA VAL A 215 -10.06 5.38 2.17
C VAL A 215 -11.13 5.24 1.10
N VAL A 216 -12.41 5.35 1.45
CA VAL A 216 -13.51 5.27 0.47
C VAL A 216 -13.43 6.38 -0.58
N ARG A 217 -13.15 7.62 -0.15
CA ARG A 217 -12.98 8.75 -1.09
C ARG A 217 -11.83 8.50 -2.07
N ASN A 218 -10.71 7.97 -1.59
CA ASN A 218 -9.57 7.65 -2.44
C ASN A 218 -9.84 6.45 -3.35
N LEU A 219 -10.51 5.40 -2.86
CA LEU A 219 -10.88 4.25 -3.68
C LEU A 219 -11.75 4.67 -4.88
N ARG A 220 -12.78 5.48 -4.64
CA ARG A 220 -13.64 6.01 -5.70
C ARG A 220 -12.84 6.86 -6.68
N PHE A 221 -12.08 7.83 -6.16
CA PHE A 221 -11.28 8.75 -6.97
C PHE A 221 -10.22 8.03 -7.81
N ASN A 222 -9.46 7.11 -7.21
CA ASN A 222 -8.41 6.37 -7.89
C ASN A 222 -8.98 5.34 -8.87
N SER A 223 -10.15 4.77 -8.58
CA SER A 223 -10.85 3.91 -9.55
C SER A 223 -11.16 4.69 -10.83
N ASP A 224 -11.67 5.91 -10.71
CA ASP A 224 -11.97 6.75 -11.88
C ASP A 224 -10.68 7.10 -12.67
N LEU A 225 -9.60 7.45 -11.97
CA LEU A 225 -8.29 7.68 -12.59
C LEU A 225 -7.75 6.43 -13.30
N TRP A 226 -7.89 5.26 -12.69
CA TRP A 226 -7.42 3.99 -13.21
C TRP A 226 -8.13 3.61 -14.52
N HIS A 227 -9.46 3.72 -14.56
CA HIS A 227 -10.25 3.47 -15.77
C HIS A 227 -9.96 4.49 -16.90
N GLY A 228 -9.58 5.71 -16.54
CA GLY A 228 -9.15 6.73 -17.49
C GLY A 228 -7.68 6.62 -17.93
N HIS A 229 -6.92 5.66 -17.42
CA HIS A 229 -5.48 5.58 -17.63
C HIS A 229 -5.10 4.57 -18.72
N THR A 230 -4.26 5.02 -19.65
CA THR A 230 -3.49 4.16 -20.55
C THR A 230 -2.01 4.34 -20.19
N PRO A 231 -1.29 3.27 -19.79
CA PRO A 231 0.12 3.39 -19.43
C PRO A 231 1.00 3.84 -20.58
N ASP A 232 2.07 4.56 -20.27
CA ASP A 232 3.14 4.83 -21.24
C ASP A 232 4.10 3.63 -21.37
N LEU A 233 4.97 3.61 -22.38
CA LEU A 233 6.01 2.58 -22.46
C LEU A 233 7.14 2.89 -21.46
N PHE A 234 7.45 1.95 -20.58
CA PHE A 234 8.63 1.99 -19.71
C PHE A 234 9.79 1.22 -20.36
N GLY A 235 10.97 1.82 -20.47
CA GLY A 235 12.15 1.23 -21.11
C GLY A 235 12.89 0.19 -20.26
N GLY A 236 12.61 0.12 -18.96
CA GLY A 236 13.20 -0.86 -18.04
C GLY A 236 12.47 -2.21 -18.03
N GLY A 237 12.83 -3.06 -17.07
CA GLY A 237 12.17 -4.34 -16.78
C GLY A 237 11.37 -4.29 -15.49
N ALA A 238 10.54 -5.29 -15.25
CA ALA A 238 9.73 -5.37 -14.03
C ALA A 238 9.55 -6.80 -13.54
N VAL A 239 9.22 -6.94 -12.26
CA VAL A 239 8.77 -8.19 -11.67
C VAL A 239 7.34 -8.02 -11.20
N VAL A 240 6.48 -8.96 -11.58
CA VAL A 240 5.05 -8.95 -11.26
C VAL A 240 4.72 -10.17 -10.42
N PHE A 241 4.32 -9.95 -9.18
CA PHE A 241 3.76 -11.00 -8.32
C PHE A 241 2.25 -11.03 -8.51
N GLN A 242 1.68 -12.17 -8.87
CA GLN A 242 0.25 -12.32 -9.18
C GLN A 242 -0.40 -13.27 -8.17
N GLY A 243 -1.43 -12.80 -7.48
CA GLY A 243 -2.23 -13.59 -6.56
C GLY A 243 -3.03 -14.69 -7.26
N SER A 244 -3.55 -15.62 -6.47
CA SER A 244 -4.30 -16.79 -6.92
C SER A 244 -5.76 -16.50 -7.24
N ASP A 245 -6.20 -15.23 -7.20
CA ASP A 245 -7.60 -14.90 -7.45
C ASP A 245 -7.96 -15.18 -8.91
N HIS A 246 -8.68 -16.29 -9.12
CA HIS A 246 -8.88 -16.95 -10.41
C HIS A 246 -10.11 -16.44 -11.18
N GLU A 247 -10.85 -15.47 -10.65
CA GLU A 247 -11.92 -14.81 -11.39
C GLU A 247 -11.33 -13.65 -12.21
N ARG A 248 -10.94 -13.99 -13.44
CA ARG A 248 -10.49 -13.05 -14.47
C ARG A 248 -11.61 -12.07 -14.78
N ASP A 249 -11.67 -10.95 -14.06
CA ASP A 249 -12.69 -9.93 -14.26
C ASP A 249 -12.63 -9.46 -15.73
N PRO A 250 -13.70 -9.68 -16.53
CA PRO A 250 -13.71 -9.33 -17.94
C PRO A 250 -13.47 -7.83 -18.10
N GLY A 251 -12.28 -7.49 -18.62
CA GLY A 251 -11.90 -6.09 -18.81
C GLY A 251 -10.64 -5.66 -18.06
N TYR A 252 -10.01 -6.56 -17.30
CA TYR A 252 -8.70 -6.32 -16.71
C TYR A 252 -7.64 -7.27 -17.27
N SER A 253 -6.42 -6.77 -17.42
CA SER A 253 -5.28 -7.53 -17.92
C SER A 253 -4.10 -7.41 -16.96
N ARG A 254 -3.43 -8.53 -16.70
CA ARG A 254 -2.18 -8.57 -15.94
C ARG A 254 -0.95 -8.69 -16.86
N ASP A 255 -1.16 -8.61 -18.18
CA ASP A 255 -0.10 -8.62 -19.18
C ASP A 255 0.55 -7.24 -19.29
N TRP A 256 1.64 -7.05 -18.55
CA TRP A 256 2.41 -5.81 -18.54
C TRP A 256 3.40 -5.71 -19.71
N THR A 257 3.59 -6.78 -20.50
CA THR A 257 4.60 -6.82 -21.57
C THR A 257 4.34 -5.80 -22.69
N ARG A 258 3.10 -5.34 -22.84
CA ARG A 258 2.72 -4.28 -23.80
C ARG A 258 3.26 -2.90 -23.43
N PHE A 259 3.60 -2.68 -22.16
CA PHE A 259 3.98 -1.38 -21.61
C PHE A 259 5.35 -1.38 -20.93
N ILE A 260 6.12 -2.46 -21.08
CA ILE A 260 7.46 -2.63 -20.49
C ILE A 260 8.38 -3.22 -21.57
N ALA A 261 9.47 -2.54 -21.87
CA ALA A 261 10.32 -2.86 -23.03
C ALA A 261 11.33 -3.97 -22.76
N ARG A 262 11.85 -4.10 -21.52
CA ARG A 262 12.72 -5.23 -21.11
C ARG A 262 11.88 -6.35 -20.48
N PRO A 263 12.46 -7.54 -20.22
CA PRO A 263 11.70 -8.67 -19.71
C PRO A 263 10.87 -8.36 -18.47
N VAL A 264 9.64 -8.89 -18.47
CA VAL A 264 8.74 -8.91 -17.33
C VAL A 264 8.81 -10.31 -16.71
N THR A 265 9.28 -10.39 -15.47
CA THR A 265 9.30 -11.65 -14.71
C THR A 265 7.97 -11.79 -13.97
N GLU A 266 7.17 -12.78 -14.32
CA GLU A 266 5.89 -13.06 -13.68
C GLU A 266 6.03 -14.19 -12.65
N ILE A 267 5.51 -13.98 -11.45
CA ILE A 267 5.61 -14.90 -10.31
C ILE A 267 4.21 -15.08 -9.73
N ALA A 268 3.64 -16.27 -9.87
CA ALA A 268 2.38 -16.61 -9.21
C ALA A 268 2.61 -16.83 -7.70
N VAL A 269 1.71 -16.31 -6.87
CA VAL A 269 1.71 -16.49 -5.41
C VAL A 269 0.36 -16.99 -4.95
N GLU A 270 0.36 -17.92 -4.00
CA GLU A 270 -0.85 -18.56 -3.49
C GLU A 270 -1.47 -17.70 -2.38
N CYS A 271 -2.02 -16.54 -2.77
CA CYS A 271 -2.80 -15.67 -1.89
C CYS A 271 -3.79 -14.79 -2.69
N GLU A 272 -4.84 -14.34 -2.03
CA GLU A 272 -5.80 -13.40 -2.61
C GLU A 272 -5.21 -11.99 -2.78
N HIS A 273 -5.84 -11.17 -3.63
CA HIS A 273 -5.41 -9.79 -3.91
C HIS A 273 -5.16 -8.97 -2.64
N ASN A 274 -6.09 -9.09 -1.68
CA ASN A 274 -6.07 -8.35 -0.42
C ASN A 274 -5.14 -8.94 0.65
N ASP A 275 -4.55 -10.10 0.37
CA ASP A 275 -3.64 -10.82 1.25
C ASP A 275 -2.19 -10.74 0.81
N MET A 276 -1.90 -10.12 -0.34
CA MET A 276 -0.53 -9.97 -0.87
C MET A 276 0.50 -9.48 0.15
N LEU A 277 0.11 -8.61 1.10
CA LEU A 277 1.00 -8.06 2.13
C LEU A 277 0.71 -8.61 3.54
N SER A 278 -0.08 -9.67 3.66
CA SER A 278 -0.29 -10.34 4.94
C SER A 278 0.99 -11.08 5.37
N PRO A 279 1.19 -11.30 6.69
CA PRO A 279 2.31 -12.10 7.17
C PRO A 279 2.40 -13.48 6.52
N ASP A 280 1.28 -14.21 6.44
CA ASP A 280 1.24 -15.56 5.87
C ASP A 280 1.62 -15.59 4.38
N ALA A 281 1.15 -14.61 3.61
CA ALA A 281 1.53 -14.50 2.21
C ALA A 281 3.02 -14.15 2.06
N LEU A 282 3.52 -13.22 2.87
CA LEU A 282 4.93 -12.84 2.87
C LEU A 282 5.85 -13.96 3.38
N ASP A 283 5.40 -14.85 4.24
CA ASP A 283 6.14 -16.06 4.60
C ASP A 283 6.25 -17.02 3.39
N ALA A 284 5.21 -17.08 2.54
CA ALA A 284 5.20 -17.94 1.37
C ALA A 284 6.09 -17.42 0.22
N TYR A 285 6.07 -16.12 -0.09
CA TYR A 285 6.80 -15.56 -1.24
C TYR A 285 7.89 -14.54 -0.90
N GLY A 286 8.05 -14.17 0.37
CA GLY A 286 8.95 -13.11 0.83
C GLY A 286 10.42 -13.37 0.51
N ASP A 287 10.88 -14.62 0.55
CA ASP A 287 12.24 -14.98 0.12
C ASP A 287 12.48 -14.65 -1.36
N ARG A 288 11.47 -14.89 -2.20
CA ARG A 288 11.55 -14.53 -3.62
C ARG A 288 11.49 -13.02 -3.81
N LEU A 289 10.61 -12.33 -3.09
CA LEU A 289 10.55 -10.86 -3.12
C LEU A 289 11.89 -10.23 -2.71
N ARG A 290 12.52 -10.75 -1.64
CA ARG A 290 13.85 -10.31 -1.19
C ARG A 290 14.88 -10.50 -2.30
N ALA A 291 14.92 -11.67 -2.94
CA ALA A 291 15.88 -11.95 -4.01
C ALA A 291 15.76 -10.97 -5.19
N GLU A 292 14.54 -10.57 -5.56
CA GLU A 292 14.33 -9.60 -6.65
C GLU A 292 14.71 -8.17 -6.23
N LEU A 293 14.46 -7.80 -4.96
CA LEU A 293 14.80 -6.48 -4.43
C LEU A 293 16.30 -6.31 -4.16
N GLU A 294 16.98 -7.36 -3.71
CA GLU A 294 18.39 -7.36 -3.29
C GLU A 294 19.36 -7.91 -4.34
N GLY A 295 18.86 -8.60 -5.37
CA GLY A 295 19.70 -9.14 -6.43
C GLY A 295 20.44 -8.07 -7.23
N ASP A 296 21.51 -8.51 -7.90
CA ASP A 296 22.36 -7.67 -8.77
C ASP A 296 21.56 -7.10 -9.95
N ASP A 297 21.98 -5.94 -10.46
CA ASP A 297 21.28 -5.27 -11.56
C ASP A 297 21.27 -6.16 -12.81
N TYR A 298 20.10 -6.26 -13.47
CA TYR A 298 20.02 -6.99 -14.73
C TYR A 298 20.86 -6.25 -15.76
N GLU A 299 22.02 -6.81 -16.13
CA GLU A 299 22.90 -6.31 -17.19
C GLU A 299 22.14 -6.15 -18.52
#